data_AF-A0A381R6K8-F1
#
_entry.id   AF-A0A381R6K8-F1
#
_cell.length_a   1.000
_cell.length_b   1.000
_cell.length_c   1.000
_cell.angle_alpha   90.00
_cell.angle_beta   90.00
_cell.angle_gamma   90.00
#
_symmetry.space_group_name_H-M   'P 1'
#
loop_
_entity.id
_entity.type
_entity.pdbx_description
1 polymer ?
#
loop_
_entity_poly.entity_id
_entity_poly.type
_entity_poly.pdbx_seq_one_letter_code
_entity_poly.pdbx_strand_id
1 'polypeptide(L)'
;MKKLNFLICSSIVFLFFSPLRSSNQYGIDHLEPPFWWTGMSNGKLQLLVHGSDISELKPSISYPGISINAIHQVSNPNYLLVDLMIDNDTKAGDFTIGFTKNEQVILNHTYSLLERSPNSAMRQGFTPADVVYLITADRFANGDPDNDSSPNLKEQVNRKNKDGRHGGDIQGIIDHLDYIAEMGFTQIWLNPMLENNHPKYSYHGYSTTDYYNIDARFGG
;
A
#
# COMPACT_ATOMS: atom_id res chain seq x y z
N MET A 1 72.02 -53.01 -11.32
CA MET A 1 70.88 -52.76 -10.41
C MET A 1 70.32 -51.37 -10.68
N LYS A 2 69.26 -51.25 -11.50
CA LYS A 2 68.57 -49.97 -11.76
C LYS A 2 67.26 -49.99 -10.96
N LYS A 3 67.10 -49.06 -10.01
CA LYS A 3 65.87 -48.90 -9.21
C LYS A 3 64.83 -48.14 -10.04
N LEU A 4 63.65 -48.73 -10.17
CA LEU A 4 62.46 -48.15 -10.79
C LEU A 4 61.70 -47.38 -9.68
N ASN A 5 61.60 -46.06 -9.79
CA ASN A 5 60.80 -45.25 -8.87
C ASN A 5 59.39 -45.06 -9.46
N PHE A 6 58.38 -45.51 -8.73
CA PHE A 6 56.97 -45.30 -9.01
C PHE A 6 56.40 -44.47 -7.85
N LEU A 7 55.91 -43.25 -8.10
CA LEU A 7 55.15 -42.51 -7.10
C LEU A 7 54.08 -41.61 -7.74
N ILE A 8 52.90 -42.24 -7.89
CA ILE A 8 51.55 -41.80 -7.51
C ILE A 8 51.27 -40.28 -7.55
N CYS A 9 50.58 -39.83 -8.60
CA CYS A 9 49.83 -38.57 -8.60
C CYS A 9 48.53 -38.74 -7.80
N SER A 10 48.38 -37.99 -6.71
CA SER A 10 47.11 -37.89 -5.97
C SER A 10 46.29 -36.73 -6.54
N SER A 11 45.22 -37.04 -7.26
CA SER A 11 44.30 -36.03 -7.79
C SER A 11 43.35 -35.57 -6.66
N ILE A 12 43.55 -34.36 -6.16
CA ILE A 12 42.64 -33.70 -5.23
C ILE A 12 41.42 -33.23 -6.01
N VAL A 13 40.29 -33.90 -5.82
CA VAL A 13 38.98 -33.47 -6.34
C VAL A 13 38.47 -32.35 -5.44
N PHE A 14 38.52 -31.10 -5.92
CA PHE A 14 37.83 -29.98 -5.28
C PHE A 14 36.32 -30.10 -5.55
N LEU A 15 35.58 -30.61 -4.57
CA LEU A 15 34.12 -30.50 -4.53
C LEU A 15 33.77 -29.02 -4.29
N PHE A 16 33.35 -28.33 -5.37
CA PHE A 16 32.72 -27.02 -5.26
C PHE A 16 31.37 -27.18 -4.54
N PHE A 17 31.36 -26.94 -3.23
CA PHE A 17 30.13 -26.68 -2.49
C PHE A 17 29.61 -25.31 -2.93
N SER A 18 28.67 -25.29 -3.87
CA SER A 18 27.84 -24.11 -4.08
C SER A 18 27.04 -23.87 -2.80
N PRO A 19 27.03 -22.65 -2.23
CA PRO A 19 26.15 -22.37 -1.10
C PRO A 19 24.71 -22.60 -1.57
N LEU A 20 23.97 -23.47 -0.87
CA LEU A 20 22.52 -23.51 -1.01
C LEU A 20 22.02 -22.09 -0.74
N ARG A 21 21.47 -21.43 -1.76
CA ARG A 21 20.64 -20.26 -1.52
C ARG A 21 19.52 -20.73 -0.60
N SER A 22 19.41 -20.10 0.57
CA SER A 22 18.21 -20.22 1.39
C SER A 22 16.99 -20.02 0.49
N SER A 23 15.97 -20.86 0.61
CA SER A 23 14.71 -20.61 -0.08
C SER A 23 14.24 -19.23 0.35
N ASN A 24 14.23 -18.26 -0.56
CA ASN A 24 13.61 -16.98 -0.28
C ASN A 24 12.13 -17.26 -0.03
N GLN A 25 11.67 -16.90 1.17
CA GLN A 25 10.28 -17.01 1.55
C GLN A 25 9.54 -15.90 0.81
N TYR A 26 8.87 -16.25 -0.29
CA TYR A 26 8.04 -15.30 -1.01
C TYR A 26 6.90 -14.80 -0.11
N GLY A 27 6.62 -13.52 -0.18
CA GLY A 27 5.53 -12.86 0.53
C GLY A 27 5.11 -11.61 -0.23
N ILE A 28 3.91 -11.10 0.07
CA ILE A 28 3.44 -9.81 -0.44
C ILE A 28 3.41 -8.88 0.76
N ASP A 29 4.26 -7.86 0.71
CA ASP A 29 4.31 -6.81 1.73
C ASP A 29 3.26 -5.73 1.43
N HIS A 30 3.12 -5.36 0.15
CA HIS A 30 2.11 -4.41 -0.33
C HIS A 30 1.51 -4.86 -1.66
N LEU A 31 0.22 -4.62 -1.84
CA LEU A 31 -0.48 -4.72 -3.12
C LEU A 31 -1.35 -3.49 -3.29
N GLU A 32 -1.05 -2.70 -4.32
CA GLU A 32 -1.60 -1.35 -4.49
C GLU A 32 -2.25 -1.18 -5.87
N PRO A 33 -3.49 -0.65 -5.96
CA PRO A 33 -4.40 -0.38 -4.85
C PRO A 33 -4.86 -1.67 -4.15
N PRO A 34 -5.17 -1.65 -2.84
CA PRO A 34 -5.46 -2.85 -2.04
C PRO A 34 -6.79 -3.54 -2.38
N PHE A 35 -7.71 -2.81 -3.01
CA PHE A 35 -8.96 -3.31 -3.57
C PHE A 35 -9.42 -2.34 -4.67
N TRP A 36 -10.44 -2.72 -5.43
CA TRP A 36 -10.98 -1.86 -6.48
C TRP A 36 -12.51 -1.93 -6.54
N TRP A 37 -13.11 -1.33 -7.57
CA TRP A 37 -14.55 -1.32 -7.78
C TRP A 37 -14.94 -1.82 -9.16
N THR A 38 -16.12 -2.44 -9.23
CA THR A 38 -16.80 -2.73 -10.50
C THR A 38 -17.39 -1.46 -11.12
N GLY A 39 -17.63 -1.46 -12.43
CA GLY A 39 -18.31 -0.36 -13.12
C GLY A 39 -17.55 0.98 -13.08
N MET A 40 -16.22 0.94 -12.99
CA MET A 40 -15.37 2.12 -13.18
C MET A 40 -15.38 2.56 -14.66
N SER A 41 -15.24 3.86 -14.93
CA SER A 41 -15.28 4.38 -16.31
C SER A 41 -14.14 3.87 -17.18
N ASN A 42 -13.00 3.55 -16.57
CA ASN A 42 -11.88 2.87 -17.19
C ASN A 42 -11.77 1.46 -16.57
N GLY A 43 -11.95 0.43 -17.41
CA GLY A 43 -11.80 -0.96 -17.00
C GLY A 43 -10.34 -1.40 -16.78
N LYS A 44 -9.36 -0.56 -17.11
CA LYS A 44 -7.93 -0.85 -16.89
C LYS A 44 -7.55 -0.55 -15.44
N LEU A 45 -6.92 -1.52 -14.79
CA LEU A 45 -6.35 -1.41 -13.46
C LEU A 45 -4.91 -1.94 -13.49
N GLN A 46 -3.93 -1.17 -13.02
CA GLN A 46 -2.57 -1.66 -12.82
C GLN A 46 -2.35 -1.88 -11.33
N LEU A 47 -1.98 -3.09 -10.95
CA LEU A 47 -1.57 -3.44 -9.59
C LEU A 47 -0.05 -3.32 -9.48
N LEU A 48 0.43 -2.64 -8.44
CA LEU A 48 1.81 -2.69 -7.98
C LEU A 48 1.90 -3.71 -6.84
N VAL A 49 2.62 -4.80 -7.08
CA VAL A 49 2.87 -5.83 -6.07
C VAL A 49 4.30 -5.68 -5.58
N HIS A 50 4.47 -5.54 -4.27
CA HIS A 50 5.77 -5.46 -3.61
C HIS A 50 5.97 -6.64 -2.66
N GLY A 51 7.14 -7.26 -2.73
CA GLY A 51 7.52 -8.38 -1.88
C GLY A 51 8.84 -8.98 -2.34
N SER A 52 9.52 -9.70 -1.44
CA SER A 52 10.84 -10.29 -1.74
C SER A 52 10.80 -11.21 -2.97
N ASP A 53 11.60 -10.86 -3.99
CA ASP A 53 11.71 -11.57 -5.29
C ASP A 53 10.36 -11.85 -5.98
N ILE A 54 9.34 -11.03 -5.73
CA ILE A 54 7.99 -11.23 -6.27
C ILE A 54 7.97 -11.24 -7.81
N SER A 55 8.95 -10.59 -8.46
CA SER A 55 9.07 -10.58 -9.91
C SER A 55 9.33 -11.95 -10.53
N GLU A 56 9.84 -12.91 -9.75
CA GLU A 56 10.07 -14.29 -10.20
C GLU A 56 8.78 -15.11 -10.34
N LEU A 57 7.67 -14.62 -9.75
CA LEU A 57 6.38 -15.29 -9.77
C LEU A 57 5.51 -14.79 -10.93
N LYS A 58 4.62 -15.65 -11.41
CA LYS A 58 3.61 -15.33 -12.42
C LYS A 58 2.22 -15.25 -11.78
N PRO A 59 1.55 -14.10 -11.81
CA PRO A 59 0.20 -13.97 -11.31
C PRO A 59 -0.79 -14.67 -12.24
N SER A 60 -1.85 -15.18 -11.65
CA SER A 60 -2.94 -15.88 -12.30
C SER A 60 -4.23 -15.53 -11.58
N ILE A 61 -5.28 -15.28 -12.35
CA ILE A 61 -6.60 -14.89 -11.83
C ILE A 61 -7.63 -15.76 -12.55
N SER A 62 -8.57 -16.30 -11.79
CA SER A 62 -9.75 -16.97 -12.32
C SER A 62 -10.99 -16.31 -11.73
N TYR A 63 -11.52 -15.30 -12.43
CA TYR A 63 -12.73 -14.59 -12.05
C TYR A 63 -13.46 -14.07 -13.30
N PRO A 64 -14.78 -14.32 -13.46
CA PRO A 64 -15.52 -13.87 -14.64
C PRO A 64 -15.42 -12.35 -14.86
N GLY A 65 -15.05 -11.94 -16.07
CA GLY A 65 -14.92 -10.53 -16.46
C GLY A 65 -13.57 -9.88 -16.08
N ILE A 66 -12.63 -10.62 -15.49
CA ILE A 66 -11.28 -10.12 -15.22
C ILE A 66 -10.26 -10.88 -16.07
N SER A 67 -9.36 -10.14 -16.71
CA SER A 67 -8.23 -10.70 -17.44
C SER A 67 -6.92 -9.97 -17.11
N ILE A 68 -5.81 -10.71 -17.14
CA ILE A 68 -4.46 -10.14 -17.04
C ILE A 68 -4.01 -9.78 -18.46
N ASN A 69 -3.89 -8.48 -18.74
CA ASN A 69 -3.47 -7.97 -20.04
C ASN A 69 -1.95 -8.00 -20.20
N ALA A 70 -1.22 -7.63 -19.16
CA ALA A 70 0.22 -7.57 -19.17
C ALA A 70 0.79 -7.78 -17.77
N ILE A 71 2.03 -8.29 -17.74
CA ILE A 71 2.83 -8.43 -16.52
C ILE A 71 4.17 -7.78 -16.83
N HIS A 72 4.56 -6.78 -16.04
CA HIS A 72 5.83 -6.07 -16.24
C HIS A 72 6.78 -6.38 -15.08
N GLN A 73 7.88 -7.03 -15.42
CA GLN A 73 9.04 -7.15 -14.53
C GLN A 73 9.89 -5.90 -14.67
N VAL A 74 10.19 -5.26 -13.54
CA VAL A 74 11.08 -4.10 -13.48
C VAL A 74 12.47 -4.53 -13.03
N SER A 75 13.44 -3.61 -13.06
CA SER A 75 14.83 -3.92 -12.70
C SER A 75 15.02 -4.35 -11.24
N ASN A 76 14.13 -3.93 -10.34
CA ASN A 76 14.12 -4.36 -8.95
C ASN A 76 13.28 -5.65 -8.81
N PRO A 77 13.87 -6.77 -8.36
CA PRO A 77 13.17 -8.05 -8.27
C PRO A 77 12.04 -8.06 -7.23
N ASN A 78 12.01 -7.08 -6.32
CA ASN A 78 11.00 -7.00 -5.27
C ASN A 78 9.69 -6.34 -5.72
N TYR A 79 9.55 -6.02 -7.01
CA TYR A 79 8.37 -5.36 -7.56
C TYR A 79 7.87 -6.06 -8.82
N LEU A 80 6.55 -6.12 -8.96
CA LEU A 80 5.86 -6.64 -10.13
C LEU A 80 4.64 -5.76 -10.44
N LEU A 81 4.50 -5.35 -11.70
CA LEU A 81 3.30 -4.63 -12.16
C LEU A 81 2.40 -5.60 -12.91
N VAL A 82 1.11 -5.60 -12.58
CA VAL A 82 0.10 -6.48 -13.19
C VAL A 82 -1.02 -5.63 -13.76
N ASP A 83 -1.13 -5.58 -15.08
CA ASP A 83 -2.20 -4.86 -15.77
C ASP A 83 -3.40 -5.78 -15.93
N LEU A 84 -4.51 -5.38 -15.34
CA LEU A 84 -5.81 -6.03 -15.43
C LEU A 84 -6.73 -5.27 -16.37
N MET A 85 -7.59 -6.02 -17.06
CA MET A 85 -8.83 -5.51 -17.65
C MET A 85 -10.00 -6.07 -16.86
N ILE A 86 -10.89 -5.18 -16.46
CA ILE A 86 -12.14 -5.47 -15.77
C ILE A 86 -13.28 -5.09 -16.72
N ASP A 87 -14.04 -6.08 -17.16
CA ASP A 87 -15.15 -5.92 -18.08
C ASP A 87 -16.32 -5.21 -17.40
N ASN A 88 -17.14 -4.49 -18.18
CA ASN A 88 -18.22 -3.66 -17.66
C ASN A 88 -19.32 -4.43 -16.91
N ASP A 89 -19.52 -5.70 -17.23
CA ASP A 89 -20.54 -6.59 -16.62
C ASP A 89 -20.00 -7.43 -15.46
N THR A 90 -18.70 -7.29 -15.13
CA THR A 90 -18.04 -7.92 -13.98
C THR A 90 -18.82 -7.65 -12.69
N LYS A 91 -19.05 -8.69 -11.89
CA LYS A 91 -19.75 -8.59 -10.62
C LYS A 91 -18.79 -8.30 -9.47
N ALA A 92 -19.27 -7.54 -8.49
CA ALA A 92 -18.55 -7.32 -7.24
C ALA A 92 -18.38 -8.65 -6.50
N GLY A 93 -17.26 -8.78 -5.79
CA GLY A 93 -16.90 -10.00 -5.08
C GLY A 93 -15.40 -10.09 -4.83
N ASP A 94 -15.05 -11.07 -4.00
CA ASP A 94 -13.67 -11.42 -3.72
C ASP A 94 -13.19 -12.50 -4.69
N PHE A 95 -11.91 -12.41 -5.05
CA PHE A 95 -11.24 -13.42 -5.86
C PHE A 95 -9.79 -13.59 -5.43
N THR A 96 -9.21 -14.72 -5.80
CA THR A 96 -7.81 -15.01 -5.48
C THR A 96 -6.91 -14.66 -6.65
N ILE A 97 -5.87 -13.89 -6.37
CA ILE A 97 -4.70 -13.73 -7.23
C ILE A 97 -3.69 -14.80 -6.79
N GLY A 98 -3.52 -15.82 -7.61
CA GLY A 98 -2.53 -16.87 -7.38
C GLY A 98 -1.20 -16.53 -8.03
N PHE A 99 -0.10 -16.62 -7.29
CA PHE A 99 1.24 -16.36 -7.79
C PHE A 99 2.01 -17.68 -7.91
N THR A 100 2.42 -18.00 -9.13
CA THR A 100 2.95 -19.32 -9.48
C THR A 100 4.42 -19.26 -9.89
N LYS A 101 5.16 -20.34 -9.62
CA LYS A 101 6.51 -20.58 -10.13
C LYS A 101 6.58 -22.02 -10.61
N ASN A 102 6.99 -22.24 -11.87
CA ASN A 102 7.00 -23.56 -12.49
C ASN A 102 5.65 -24.30 -12.35
N GLU A 103 4.54 -23.59 -12.60
CA GLU A 103 3.16 -24.09 -12.51
C GLU A 103 2.68 -24.48 -11.09
N GLN A 104 3.53 -24.34 -10.08
CA GLN A 104 3.14 -24.53 -8.68
C GLN A 104 2.73 -23.19 -8.08
N VAL A 105 1.59 -23.17 -7.39
CA VAL A 105 1.16 -22.00 -6.61
C VAL A 105 2.10 -21.85 -5.41
N ILE A 106 2.74 -20.69 -5.33
CA ILE A 106 3.68 -20.35 -4.25
C ILE A 106 2.97 -19.54 -3.17
N LEU A 107 2.15 -18.58 -3.57
CA LEU A 107 1.34 -17.77 -2.65
C LEU A 107 0.03 -17.35 -3.30
N ASN A 108 -0.95 -17.06 -2.46
CA ASN A 108 -2.27 -16.56 -2.85
C ASN A 108 -2.52 -15.23 -2.13
N HIS A 109 -3.20 -14.33 -2.81
CA HIS A 109 -3.69 -13.08 -2.23
C HIS A 109 -5.17 -12.91 -2.54
N THR A 110 -6.00 -12.63 -1.54
CA THR A 110 -7.41 -12.30 -1.75
C THR A 110 -7.51 -10.84 -2.17
N TYR A 111 -8.22 -10.57 -3.27
CA TYR A 111 -8.46 -9.23 -3.78
C TYR A 111 -9.96 -9.00 -3.95
N SER A 112 -10.41 -7.78 -3.68
CA SER A 112 -11.83 -7.44 -3.67
C SER A 112 -12.19 -6.45 -4.77
N LEU A 113 -13.23 -6.76 -5.54
CA LEU A 113 -13.98 -5.75 -6.31
C LEU A 113 -15.25 -5.38 -5.55
N LEU A 114 -15.32 -4.14 -5.10
CA LEU A 114 -16.48 -3.62 -4.38
C LEU A 114 -17.56 -3.13 -5.35
N GLU A 115 -18.80 -3.07 -4.84
CA GLU A 115 -19.88 -2.36 -5.52
C GLU A 115 -19.72 -0.85 -5.26
N ARG A 116 -19.96 -0.04 -6.28
CA ARG A 116 -19.92 1.42 -6.15
C ARG A 116 -21.20 1.89 -5.48
N SER A 117 -21.10 2.86 -4.57
CA SER A 117 -22.28 3.53 -4.03
C SER A 117 -23.14 4.12 -5.17
N PRO A 118 -24.48 4.12 -5.01
CA PRO A 118 -25.37 4.72 -5.99
C PRO A 118 -24.93 6.14 -6.37
N ASN A 119 -24.97 6.46 -7.67
CA ASN A 119 -24.56 7.75 -8.24
C ASN A 119 -23.11 8.17 -7.93
N SER A 120 -22.20 7.27 -7.54
CA SER A 120 -20.80 7.62 -7.25
C SER A 120 -20.10 8.34 -8.41
N ALA A 121 -20.43 8.01 -9.67
CA ALA A 121 -19.85 8.65 -10.85
C ALA A 121 -20.41 10.07 -11.10
N MET A 122 -21.59 10.34 -10.55
CA MET A 122 -22.33 11.59 -10.71
C MET A 122 -22.30 12.45 -9.44
N ARG A 123 -21.39 12.14 -8.49
CA ARG A 123 -21.24 12.93 -7.27
C ARG A 123 -20.93 14.38 -7.64
N GLN A 124 -21.70 15.31 -7.10
CA GLN A 124 -21.50 16.73 -7.35
C GLN A 124 -20.25 17.18 -6.58
N GLY A 125 -19.27 17.74 -7.29
CA GLY A 125 -18.16 18.45 -6.65
C GLY A 125 -18.64 19.80 -6.10
N PHE A 126 -17.79 20.48 -5.32
CA PHE A 126 -18.10 21.83 -4.83
C PHE A 126 -18.34 22.82 -5.99
N THR A 127 -19.15 23.83 -5.73
CA THR A 127 -19.63 24.82 -6.70
C THR A 127 -19.32 26.23 -6.20
N PRO A 128 -19.53 27.30 -7.00
CA PRO A 128 -19.41 28.67 -6.52
C PRO A 128 -20.39 29.05 -5.40
N ALA A 129 -21.40 28.23 -5.11
CA ALA A 129 -22.30 28.42 -3.98
C ALA A 129 -21.70 27.91 -2.65
N ASP A 130 -20.60 27.15 -2.70
CA ASP A 130 -19.97 26.55 -1.54
C ASP A 130 -18.92 27.47 -0.90
N VAL A 131 -18.76 27.34 0.42
CA VAL A 131 -17.70 27.99 1.19
C VAL A 131 -16.88 26.92 1.91
N VAL A 132 -15.57 26.90 1.68
CA VAL A 132 -14.66 25.85 2.14
C VAL A 132 -13.93 26.27 3.42
N TYR A 133 -13.99 25.43 4.46
CA TYR A 133 -13.22 25.57 5.68
C TYR A 133 -11.94 24.73 5.61
N LEU A 134 -10.78 25.38 5.63
CA LEU A 134 -9.48 24.70 5.61
C LEU A 134 -9.03 24.33 7.03
N ILE A 135 -8.62 23.07 7.20
CA ILE A 135 -8.19 22.51 8.48
C ILE A 135 -6.79 21.90 8.36
N THR A 136 -5.89 22.31 9.25
CA THR A 136 -4.69 21.52 9.60
C THR A 136 -5.09 20.59 10.76
N ALA A 137 -5.34 19.31 10.47
CA ALA A 137 -6.00 18.40 11.42
C ALA A 137 -5.31 18.33 12.78
N ASP A 138 -3.97 18.16 12.80
CA ASP A 138 -3.14 18.14 14.02
C ASP A 138 -3.35 19.37 14.93
N ARG A 139 -3.87 20.46 14.39
CA ARG A 139 -4.00 21.78 15.06
C ARG A 139 -5.43 22.21 15.34
N PHE A 140 -6.42 21.43 14.92
CA PHE A 140 -7.82 21.84 15.03
C PHE A 140 -8.42 21.42 16.38
N ALA A 141 -8.62 20.13 16.58
CA ALA A 141 -9.19 19.58 17.80
C ALA A 141 -8.66 18.16 18.02
N ASN A 142 -8.31 17.87 19.26
CA ASN A 142 -7.89 16.54 19.71
C ASN A 142 -9.11 15.90 20.40
N GLY A 143 -9.73 14.94 19.72
CA GLY A 143 -10.90 14.22 20.20
C GLY A 143 -10.54 12.86 20.81
N ASP A 144 -9.36 12.33 20.49
CA ASP A 144 -8.85 11.06 21.01
C ASP A 144 -7.35 11.15 21.35
N PRO A 145 -7.03 11.55 22.60
CA PRO A 145 -5.66 11.64 23.07
C PRO A 145 -4.88 10.32 23.08
N ASP A 146 -5.56 9.16 22.97
CA ASP A 146 -4.90 7.86 22.97
C ASP A 146 -4.14 7.61 21.65
N ASN A 147 -4.50 8.32 20.58
CA ASN A 147 -3.82 8.23 19.28
C ASN A 147 -2.74 9.30 19.05
N ASP A 148 -2.54 10.25 19.97
CA ASP A 148 -1.55 11.34 19.88
C ASP A 148 -0.14 10.85 19.49
N SER A 149 0.19 9.62 19.88
CA SER A 149 1.44 8.94 19.55
C SER A 149 1.21 7.46 19.30
N SER A 150 1.98 6.90 18.36
CA SER A 150 1.97 5.47 18.06
C SER A 150 3.38 4.90 18.25
N PRO A 151 3.52 3.69 18.82
CA PRO A 151 4.82 3.03 18.93
C PRO A 151 5.43 2.67 17.56
N ASN A 152 4.61 2.63 16.51
CA ASN A 152 5.03 2.30 15.15
C ASN A 152 5.51 3.54 14.36
N LEU A 153 5.35 4.74 14.92
CA LEU A 153 5.69 6.00 14.25
C LEU A 153 6.81 6.73 14.98
N LYS A 154 7.68 7.39 14.20
CA LYS A 154 8.96 7.94 14.68
C LYS A 154 8.81 9.20 15.53
N GLU A 155 7.87 10.07 15.18
CA GLU A 155 7.64 11.34 15.91
C GLU A 155 6.52 11.18 16.93
N GLN A 156 6.84 11.52 18.18
CA GLN A 156 5.93 11.51 19.32
C GLN A 156 5.28 12.90 19.49
N VAL A 157 4.15 12.94 20.20
CA VAL A 157 3.44 14.17 20.52
C VAL A 157 4.30 15.13 21.33
N ASN A 158 4.29 16.40 20.95
CA ASN A 158 4.91 17.46 21.74
C ASN A 158 4.21 18.78 21.44
N ARG A 159 3.07 19.00 22.11
CA ARG A 159 2.26 20.21 21.96
C ARG A 159 2.98 21.51 22.34
N LYS A 160 4.07 21.43 23.13
CA LYS A 160 4.91 22.60 23.46
C LYS A 160 5.86 22.98 22.32
N ASN A 161 6.14 22.06 21.40
CA ASN A 161 6.92 22.34 20.21
C ASN A 161 6.00 22.86 19.10
N LYS A 162 6.22 24.10 18.65
CA LYS A 162 5.45 24.70 17.54
C LYS A 162 5.52 23.88 16.24
N ASP A 163 6.60 23.14 16.07
CA ASP A 163 6.90 22.32 14.89
C ASP A 163 6.61 20.82 15.13
N GLY A 164 6.19 20.46 16.35
CA GLY A 164 5.82 19.10 16.71
C GLY A 164 4.35 18.81 16.44
N ARG A 165 3.97 17.57 16.71
CA ARG A 165 2.56 17.13 16.72
C ARG A 165 1.84 17.62 17.97
N HIS A 166 0.62 18.12 17.78
CA HIS A 166 -0.23 18.67 18.84
C HIS A 166 -1.42 17.78 19.17
N GLY A 167 -1.65 16.72 18.35
CA GLY A 167 -2.60 15.66 18.65
C GLY A 167 -4.00 15.88 18.09
N GLY A 168 -4.21 16.87 17.21
CA GLY A 168 -5.50 17.00 16.55
C GLY A 168 -5.76 15.85 15.57
N ASP A 169 -6.99 15.37 15.52
CA ASP A 169 -7.34 14.08 14.91
C ASP A 169 -8.72 14.11 14.21
N ILE A 170 -9.11 12.99 13.58
CA ILE A 170 -10.38 12.86 12.87
C ILE A 170 -11.57 12.94 13.83
N GLN A 171 -11.46 12.39 15.04
CA GLN A 171 -12.54 12.42 16.02
C GLN A 171 -12.82 13.85 16.49
N GLY A 172 -11.79 14.64 16.76
CA GLY A 172 -11.92 16.05 17.08
C GLY A 172 -12.52 16.86 15.93
N ILE A 173 -12.22 16.51 14.67
CA ILE A 173 -12.91 17.13 13.53
C ILE A 173 -14.40 16.76 13.54
N ILE A 174 -14.75 15.49 13.75
CA ILE A 174 -16.13 15.00 13.82
C ILE A 174 -16.91 15.72 14.92
N ASP A 175 -16.33 15.86 16.11
CA ASP A 175 -16.95 16.50 17.28
C ASP A 175 -17.27 17.99 17.06
N HIS A 176 -16.64 18.62 16.07
CA HIS A 176 -16.78 20.05 15.77
C HIS A 176 -17.38 20.32 14.38
N LEU A 177 -17.99 19.33 13.71
CA LEU A 177 -18.68 19.55 12.43
C LEU A 177 -19.84 20.53 12.55
N ASP A 178 -20.60 20.49 13.65
CA ASP A 178 -21.70 21.42 13.90
C ASP A 178 -21.20 22.86 14.00
N TYR A 179 -20.09 23.09 14.69
CA TYR A 179 -19.44 24.41 14.77
C TYR A 179 -19.07 24.96 13.38
N ILE A 180 -18.52 24.11 12.52
CA ILE A 180 -18.16 24.50 11.14
C ILE A 180 -19.42 24.84 10.32
N ALA A 181 -20.46 24.02 10.44
CA ALA A 181 -21.71 24.20 9.73
C ALA A 181 -22.47 25.46 10.20
N GLU A 182 -22.49 25.75 11.50
CA GLU A 182 -23.14 26.93 12.10
C GLU A 182 -22.48 28.25 11.65
N MET A 183 -21.17 28.24 11.34
CA MET A 183 -20.49 29.38 10.73
C MET A 183 -20.88 29.60 9.26
N GLY A 184 -21.60 28.67 8.64
CA GLY A 184 -22.06 28.75 7.25
C GLY A 184 -21.10 28.16 6.22
N PHE A 185 -20.07 27.42 6.64
CA PHE A 185 -19.24 26.65 5.71
C PHE A 185 -19.98 25.39 5.25
N THR A 186 -19.83 25.04 3.97
CA THR A 186 -20.52 23.89 3.35
C THR A 186 -19.56 22.76 2.97
N GLN A 187 -18.26 23.02 3.03
CA GLN A 187 -17.21 22.06 2.67
C GLN A 187 -16.06 22.14 3.67
N ILE A 188 -15.37 21.02 3.85
CA ILE A 188 -14.13 20.94 4.62
C ILE A 188 -13.00 20.55 3.67
N TRP A 189 -11.87 21.24 3.79
CA TRP A 189 -10.62 20.84 3.16
C TRP A 189 -9.58 20.55 4.23
N LEU A 190 -9.12 19.30 4.30
CA LEU A 190 -8.04 18.89 5.19
C LEU A 190 -6.69 19.05 4.48
N ASN A 191 -5.66 19.49 5.22
CA ASN A 191 -4.28 19.17 4.86
C ASN A 191 -4.09 17.64 4.76
N PRO A 192 -3.03 17.14 4.10
CA PRO A 192 -2.89 15.69 3.88
C PRO A 192 -2.92 14.90 5.20
N MET A 193 -3.70 13.82 5.19
CA MET A 193 -3.93 12.94 6.34
C MET A 193 -3.28 11.56 6.19
N LEU A 194 -2.63 11.32 5.05
CA LEU A 194 -1.90 10.08 4.78
C LEU A 194 -0.68 9.97 5.69
N GLU A 195 -0.20 8.74 5.92
CA GLU A 195 0.90 8.47 6.84
C GLU A 195 2.10 9.38 6.57
N ASN A 196 2.61 10.01 7.62
CA ASN A 196 3.83 10.79 7.59
C ASN A 196 4.76 10.32 8.72
N ASN A 197 5.52 9.26 8.46
CA ASN A 197 6.42 8.63 9.43
C ASN A 197 7.84 9.25 9.41
N HIS A 198 7.91 10.58 9.31
CA HIS A 198 9.15 11.34 9.49
C HIS A 198 9.41 11.63 10.97
N PRO A 199 10.69 11.70 11.41
CA PRO A 199 11.04 11.89 12.82
C PRO A 199 10.77 13.31 13.35
N LYS A 200 10.50 14.27 12.47
CA LYS A 200 10.19 15.68 12.79
C LYS A 200 9.26 16.24 11.72
N TYR A 201 8.46 17.23 12.11
CA TYR A 201 7.58 17.98 11.21
C TYR A 201 6.47 17.13 10.57
N SER A 202 6.19 15.91 11.05
CA SER A 202 5.17 15.05 10.45
C SER A 202 3.75 15.62 10.51
N TYR A 203 3.50 16.58 11.41
CA TYR A 203 2.18 17.17 11.64
C TYR A 203 1.55 17.80 10.39
N HIS A 204 2.36 18.28 9.43
CA HIS A 204 1.86 19.01 8.27
C HIS A 204 1.32 18.10 7.15
N GLY A 205 1.61 16.80 7.18
CA GLY A 205 1.08 15.82 6.23
C GLY A 205 1.73 15.77 4.84
N TYR A 206 2.25 16.87 4.30
CA TYR A 206 2.85 16.98 2.94
C TYR A 206 4.10 16.12 2.61
N SER A 207 4.55 15.21 3.47
CA SER A 207 5.67 14.29 3.20
C SER A 207 5.23 12.86 3.46
N THR A 208 4.34 12.39 2.61
CA THR A 208 3.69 11.07 2.72
C THR A 208 4.71 9.94 2.64
N THR A 209 4.65 9.03 3.61
CA THR A 209 5.44 7.80 3.67
C THR A 209 4.67 6.57 3.22
N ASP A 210 3.33 6.63 3.25
CA ASP A 210 2.44 5.61 2.71
C ASP A 210 1.19 6.27 2.09
N TYR A 211 0.93 6.03 0.81
CA TYR A 211 -0.16 6.68 0.08
C TYR A 211 -1.52 6.01 0.25
N TYR A 212 -1.58 4.81 0.84
CA TYR A 212 -2.80 4.04 1.02
C TYR A 212 -3.23 3.93 2.48
N ASN A 213 -2.42 4.40 3.42
CA ASN A 213 -2.73 4.42 4.84
C ASN A 213 -2.92 5.86 5.38
N ILE A 214 -3.96 6.03 6.19
CA ILE A 214 -4.11 7.23 7.05
C ILE A 214 -3.05 7.18 8.14
N ASP A 215 -2.49 8.33 8.52
CA ASP A 215 -1.57 8.40 9.64
C ASP A 215 -2.29 7.96 10.91
N ALA A 216 -1.78 6.90 11.58
CA ALA A 216 -2.43 6.34 12.76
C ALA A 216 -2.62 7.35 13.91
N ARG A 217 -1.91 8.49 13.90
CA ARG A 217 -2.10 9.60 14.87
C ARG A 217 -3.25 10.54 14.52
N PHE A 218 -4.01 10.23 13.48
CA PHE A 218 -5.25 10.92 13.13
C PHE A 218 -6.47 10.00 13.29
N GLY A 219 -6.27 8.68 13.38
CA GLY A 219 -7.31 7.66 13.42
C GLY A 219 -7.08 6.55 12.38
N GLY A 220 -8.06 5.66 12.23
CA GLY A 220 -8.01 4.52 11.30
C GLY A 220 -8.77 3.31 11.83
#